data_AF-A0AA37XC81-F1
#
_entry.id   AF-A0AA37XC81-F1
#
_cell.length_a   1.000
_cell.length_b   1.000
_cell.length_c   1.000
_cell.angle_alpha   90.00
_cell.angle_beta   90.00
_cell.angle_gamma   90.00
#
_symmetry.space_group_name_H-M   'P 1'
#
loop_
_entity.id
_entity.type
_entity.pdbx_description
1 polymer ?
#
loop_
_entity_poly.entity_id
_entity_poly.type
_entity_poly.pdbx_seq_one_letter_code
_entity_poly.pdbx_strand_id
1 'polypeptide(L)'
;MTGMGRIPAQSIELLLDADAEAGVREDWRRLQAAGLSSLGAHTAPSNAPHVTLAAGPRLEPPPTELWSPLPLPVRFGGLLLFGEGSGACSPARSFRAPSCWRCTRASTRGSARSIR
;
A
#
# COMPACT_ATOMS: atom_id res chain seq x y z
N MET A 1 3.69 -31.80 -18.12
CA MET A 1 2.92 -30.67 -17.54
C MET A 1 3.68 -30.14 -16.35
N THR A 2 4.61 -29.21 -16.58
CA THR A 2 5.39 -28.57 -15.50
C THR A 2 4.47 -27.65 -14.72
N GLY A 3 4.31 -27.90 -13.43
CA GLY A 3 3.53 -27.03 -12.56
C GLY A 3 4.09 -25.62 -12.61
N MET A 4 3.26 -24.67 -13.02
CA MET A 4 3.56 -23.24 -12.94
C MET A 4 3.61 -22.87 -11.45
N GLY A 5 4.77 -23.07 -10.82
CA GLY A 5 4.99 -22.61 -9.44
C GLY A 5 4.66 -21.13 -9.36
N ARG A 6 3.82 -20.73 -8.39
CA ARG A 6 3.48 -19.31 -8.19
C ARG A 6 4.77 -18.51 -8.04
N ILE A 7 5.06 -17.66 -9.02
CA ILE A 7 6.16 -16.70 -8.91
C ILE A 7 5.75 -15.69 -7.83
N PRO A 8 6.51 -15.55 -6.74
CA PRO A 8 6.19 -14.58 -5.70
C PRO A 8 6.21 -13.18 -6.30
N ALA A 9 5.10 -12.46 -6.15
CA ALA A 9 5.00 -11.09 -6.66
C ALA A 9 5.97 -10.18 -5.89
N GLN A 10 6.69 -9.35 -6.63
CA GLN A 10 7.51 -8.27 -6.13
C GLN A 10 6.75 -6.94 -6.26
N SER A 11 6.95 -6.03 -5.32
CA SER A 11 6.44 -4.66 -5.37
C SER A 11 7.54 -3.66 -5.05
N ILE A 12 7.43 -2.46 -5.63
CA ILE A 12 8.19 -1.28 -5.25
C ILE A 12 7.19 -0.32 -4.59
N GLU A 13 7.47 0.06 -3.35
CA GLU A 13 6.54 0.78 -2.48
C GLU A 13 7.18 2.04 -1.92
N LEU A 14 6.41 3.13 -1.82
CA LEU A 14 6.75 4.29 -1.02
C LEU A 14 6.16 4.15 0.38
N LEU A 15 7.00 4.37 1.39
CA LEU A 15 6.59 4.41 2.79
C LEU A 15 6.20 5.83 3.20
N LEU A 16 5.14 5.89 4.00
CA LEU A 16 4.64 7.12 4.58
C LEU A 16 5.51 7.56 5.76
N ASP A 17 5.56 8.87 6.04
CA ASP A 17 5.99 9.35 7.35
C ASP A 17 4.98 8.96 8.45
N ALA A 18 5.39 9.06 9.71
CA ALA A 18 4.59 8.63 10.86
C ALA A 18 3.24 9.36 10.93
N ASP A 19 3.27 10.63 10.57
CA ASP A 19 2.15 11.55 10.51
C ASP A 19 1.10 11.03 9.50
N ALA A 20 1.51 10.77 8.27
CA ALA A 20 0.63 10.32 7.19
C ALA A 20 0.14 8.89 7.41
N GLU A 21 0.99 8.04 7.99
CA GLU A 21 0.62 6.71 8.43
C GLU A 21 -0.52 6.75 9.46
N ALA A 22 -0.41 7.62 10.46
CA ALA A 22 -1.46 7.79 11.48
C ALA A 22 -2.78 8.23 10.85
N GLY A 23 -2.76 9.13 9.86
CA GLY A 23 -3.95 9.55 9.12
C GLY A 23 -4.66 8.39 8.40
N VAL A 24 -3.91 7.53 7.69
CA VAL A 24 -4.49 6.36 7.01
C VAL A 24 -5.04 5.34 8.01
N ARG A 25 -4.32 5.11 9.11
CA ARG A 25 -4.79 4.20 10.16
C ARG A 25 -6.07 4.69 10.81
N GLU A 26 -6.22 6.00 10.99
CA GLU A 26 -7.47 6.58 11.48
C GLU A 26 -8.64 6.32 10.54
N ASP A 27 -8.44 6.46 9.23
CA ASP A 27 -9.49 6.10 8.26
C ASP A 27 -9.86 4.62 8.33
N TRP A 28 -8.89 3.72 8.49
CA TRP A 28 -9.18 2.29 8.66
C TRP A 28 -9.99 2.00 9.93
N ARG A 29 -9.71 2.71 11.03
CA ARG A 29 -10.52 2.62 12.26
C ARG A 29 -11.95 3.09 12.03
N ARG A 30 -12.15 4.21 11.30
CA ARG A 30 -13.49 4.73 10.97
C ARG A 30 -14.29 3.74 10.11
N LEU A 31 -13.64 3.11 9.13
CA LEU A 31 -14.27 2.06 8.32
C LEU A 31 -14.69 0.86 9.18
N GLN A 32 -13.80 0.41 10.07
CA GLN A 32 -14.09 -0.71 10.97
C GLN A 32 -15.25 -0.38 11.90
N ALA A 33 -15.28 0.83 12.46
CA ALA A 33 -16.37 1.31 13.32
C ALA A 33 -17.72 1.39 12.58
N ALA A 34 -17.70 1.64 11.27
CA ALA A 34 -18.87 1.61 10.40
C ALA A 34 -19.28 0.19 9.95
N GLY A 35 -18.62 -0.86 10.44
CA GLY A 35 -18.88 -2.25 10.04
C GLY A 35 -18.35 -2.61 8.64
N LEU A 36 -17.50 -1.76 8.05
CA LEU A 36 -16.88 -2.01 6.75
C LEU A 36 -15.54 -2.73 6.91
N SER A 37 -15.25 -3.63 5.97
CA SER A 37 -13.96 -4.32 5.93
C SER A 37 -12.81 -3.32 5.78
N SER A 38 -11.79 -3.47 6.62
CA SER A 38 -10.58 -2.66 6.58
C SER A 38 -9.38 -3.44 7.12
N LEU A 39 -8.17 -2.97 6.82
CA LEU A 39 -6.93 -3.51 7.42
C LEU A 39 -6.70 -3.02 8.86
N GLY A 40 -7.64 -2.29 9.46
CA GLY A 40 -7.52 -1.75 10.83
C GLY A 40 -7.26 -2.81 11.90
N ALA A 41 -7.77 -4.03 11.71
CA ALA A 41 -7.53 -5.16 12.59
C ALA A 41 -6.14 -5.83 12.41
N HIS A 42 -5.38 -5.48 11.37
CA HIS A 42 -4.14 -6.15 11.00
C HIS A 42 -2.93 -5.19 11.08
N THR A 43 -2.39 -5.00 12.29
CA THR A 43 -1.32 -4.04 12.58
C THR A 43 0.11 -4.55 12.37
N ALA A 44 0.27 -5.75 11.81
CA ALA A 44 1.59 -6.31 11.51
C ALA A 44 2.41 -5.32 10.65
N PRO A 45 3.74 -5.19 10.86
CA PRO A 45 4.59 -4.28 10.07
C PRO A 45 4.50 -4.53 8.56
N SER A 46 4.23 -5.77 8.16
CA SER A 46 3.99 -6.14 6.77
C SER A 46 2.74 -5.49 6.15
N ASN A 47 1.81 -4.97 6.95
CA ASN A 47 0.62 -4.25 6.51
C ASN A 47 0.69 -2.75 6.82
N ALA A 48 1.89 -2.20 7.09
CA ALA A 48 2.06 -0.76 7.22
C ALA A 48 1.54 -0.04 5.95
N PRO A 49 0.77 1.05 6.08
CA PRO A 49 0.33 1.88 4.97
C PRO A 49 1.47 2.26 4.02
N HIS A 50 1.29 2.02 2.72
CA HIS A 50 2.27 2.32 1.68
C HIS A 50 1.58 2.67 0.37
N VAL A 51 2.32 3.29 -0.55
CA VAL A 51 1.88 3.53 -1.92
C VAL A 51 2.66 2.61 -2.86
N THR A 52 1.97 1.70 -3.53
CA THR A 52 2.58 0.84 -4.54
C THR A 52 2.87 1.65 -5.81
N LEU A 53 4.13 1.72 -6.21
CA LEU A 53 4.55 2.33 -7.48
C LEU A 53 4.54 1.32 -8.63
N ALA A 54 4.99 0.10 -8.35
CA ALA A 54 5.01 -1.01 -9.30
C ALA A 54 4.80 -2.34 -8.57
N ALA A 55 4.15 -3.29 -9.24
CA ALA A 55 4.00 -4.65 -8.78
C ALA A 55 4.09 -5.61 -9.98
N GLY A 56 4.77 -6.74 -9.81
CA GLY A 56 4.96 -7.71 -10.88
C GLY A 56 5.69 -8.97 -10.44
N PRO A 57 5.76 -10.00 -11.29
CA PRO A 57 6.43 -11.28 -10.96
C PRO A 57 7.96 -11.12 -10.83
N ARG A 58 8.54 -10.16 -11.53
CA ARG A 58 9.94 -9.74 -11.41
C ARG A 58 10.02 -8.24 -11.65
N LEU A 59 10.68 -7.53 -10.74
CA LEU A 59 10.98 -6.11 -10.82
C LEU A 59 12.49 -5.93 -10.66
N GLU A 60 13.09 -5.20 -11.59
CA GLU A 60 14.47 -4.77 -11.43
C GLU A 60 14.54 -3.57 -10.46
N PRO A 61 15.56 -3.49 -9.59
CA PRO A 61 15.75 -2.32 -8.74
C PRO A 61 15.91 -1.07 -9.61
N PRO A 62 15.13 0.00 -9.38
CA PRO A 62 15.27 1.21 -10.16
C PRO A 62 16.57 1.95 -9.80
N PRO A 63 17.08 2.78 -10.73
CA PRO A 63 18.26 3.60 -10.49
C PRO A 63 18.07 4.49 -9.25
N THR A 64 19.15 4.69 -8.49
CA THR A 64 19.13 5.44 -7.22
C THR A 64 18.65 6.89 -7.39
N GLU A 65 18.90 7.46 -8.55
CA GLU A 65 18.58 8.84 -8.92
C GLU A 65 17.07 9.07 -8.95
N LEU A 66 16.28 8.03 -9.22
CA LEU A 66 14.82 8.05 -9.16
C LEU A 66 14.31 8.45 -7.77
N TRP A 67 15.08 8.18 -6.72
CA TRP A 67 14.73 8.44 -5.34
C TRP A 67 15.17 9.81 -4.83
N SER A 68 15.99 10.53 -5.57
CA SER A 68 16.49 11.87 -5.21
C SER A 68 15.40 12.90 -4.86
N PRO A 69 14.20 12.86 -5.47
CA PRO A 69 13.12 13.79 -5.12
C PRO A 69 12.47 13.51 -3.75
N LEU A 70 12.80 12.41 -3.07
CA LEU A 70 12.26 12.11 -1.75
C LEU A 70 12.88 13.04 -0.69
N PRO A 71 12.09 13.47 0.32
CA PRO A 71 10.70 13.09 0.53
C PRO A 71 9.69 13.87 -0.33
N LEU A 72 8.74 13.16 -0.94
CA LEU A 72 7.71 13.74 -1.82
C LEU A 72 6.43 14.09 -1.05
N PRO A 73 5.81 15.26 -1.31
CA PRO A 73 4.53 15.60 -0.69
C PRO A 73 3.37 14.79 -1.31
N VAL A 74 2.46 14.27 -0.48
CA VAL A 74 1.30 13.47 -0.91
C VAL A 74 0.01 13.95 -0.27
N ARG A 75 -1.04 14.25 -1.05
CA ARG A 75 -2.38 14.41 -0.46
C ARG A 75 -3.22 13.19 -0.69
N PHE A 76 -3.87 12.78 0.38
CA PHE A 76 -4.91 11.81 0.30
C PHE A 76 -6.22 12.46 -0.20
N GLY A 77 -6.71 12.01 -1.34
CA GLY A 77 -8.04 12.32 -1.88
C GLY A 77 -9.13 11.44 -1.25
N GLY A 78 -10.34 11.43 -1.82
CA GLY A 78 -11.43 10.59 -1.29
C GLY A 78 -11.07 9.10 -1.21
N LEU A 79 -11.72 8.40 -0.28
CA LEU A 79 -11.67 6.94 -0.19
C LEU A 79 -12.48 6.34 -1.34
N LEU A 80 -11.88 5.37 -2.02
CA LEU A 80 -12.51 4.52 -3.02
C LEU A 80 -12.72 3.14 -2.41
N LEU A 81 -13.92 2.62 -2.52
CA LEU A 81 -14.25 1.25 -2.16
C LEU A 81 -14.34 0.44 -3.45
N PHE A 82 -13.42 -0.51 -3.62
CA PHE A 82 -13.54 -1.50 -4.67
C PHE A 82 -14.40 -2.64 -4.14
N GLY A 83 -15.61 -2.79 -4.68
CA GLY A 83 -16.46 -3.93 -4.39
C GLY A 83 -16.05 -5.11 -5.26
N GLU A 84 -15.61 -6.19 -4.63
CA GLU A 84 -15.53 -7.50 -5.26
C GLU A 84 -16.75 -8.28 -4.73
N GLY A 85 -17.36 -9.16 -5.54
CA GLY A 85 -18.63 -9.82 -5.21
C GLY A 85 -18.75 -10.34 -3.76
N SER A 86 -19.99 -10.32 -3.24
CA SER A 86 -20.42 -10.76 -1.90
C SER A 86 -19.39 -10.60 -0.77
N GLY A 87 -19.02 -9.36 -0.47
CA GLY A 87 -18.67 -8.95 0.90
C GLY A 87 -17.26 -8.42 1.14
N ALA A 88 -16.32 -8.55 0.20
CA ALA A 88 -14.97 -7.99 0.36
C ALA A 88 -14.83 -6.65 -0.35
N CYS A 89 -14.80 -5.56 0.41
CA CYS A 89 -14.37 -4.25 -0.09
C CYS A 89 -12.89 -4.05 0.22
N SER A 90 -12.08 -3.76 -0.80
CA SER A 90 -10.70 -3.31 -0.60
C SER A 90 -10.67 -1.78 -0.57
N PRO A 91 -10.35 -1.14 0.58
CA PRO A 91 -10.24 0.30 0.64
C PRO A 91 -8.97 0.77 -0.06
N ALA A 92 -9.09 1.75 -0.95
CA ALA A 92 -7.96 2.48 -1.52
C ALA A 92 -8.20 3.98 -1.39
N ARG A 93 -7.13 4.77 -1.29
CA ARG A 93 -7.23 6.23 -1.35
C ARG A 93 -6.77 6.69 -2.73
N SER A 94 -7.52 7.61 -3.31
CA SER A 94 -7.01 8.37 -4.46
C SER A 94 -5.88 9.29 -3.99
N PHE A 95 -4.83 9.42 -4.79
CA PHE A 95 -3.73 10.35 -4.51
C PHE A 95 -3.74 11.45 -5.56
N ARG A 96 -3.56 12.69 -5.13
CA ARG A 96 -3.38 13.86 -6.00
C ARG A 96 -2.30 14.73 -5.39
N ALA A 97 -1.35 15.27 -6.16
CA ALA A 97 -0.50 16.36 -5.69
C ALA A 97 -1.27 17.70 -5.85
N PRO A 98 -1.16 18.75 -4.99
CA PRO A 98 -0.27 18.97 -3.82
C PRO A 98 -0.93 19.55 -2.51
N SER A 99 -0.11 19.58 -1.43
CA SER A 99 -0.12 20.22 -0.07
C SER A 99 -0.53 19.38 1.17
N CYS A 100 0.50 19.00 1.96
CA CYS A 100 0.61 18.31 3.27
C CYS A 100 0.69 16.77 3.27
N TRP A 101 1.62 16.20 4.09
CA TRP A 101 2.17 14.81 4.23
C TRP A 101 3.37 14.44 3.32
N ARG A 102 4.37 13.67 3.80
CA ARG A 102 5.57 13.25 3.04
C ARG A 102 5.76 11.71 2.96
N CYS A 103 6.16 11.21 1.78
CA CYS A 103 6.71 9.86 1.60
C CYS A 103 8.23 9.88 1.75
N THR A 104 8.82 8.95 2.53
CA THR A 104 10.21 9.08 3.01
C THR A 104 11.18 8.03 2.48
N ARG A 105 10.69 6.89 1.99
CA ARG A 105 11.57 5.78 1.56
C ARG A 105 10.90 4.90 0.51
N ALA A 106 11.70 4.35 -0.41
CA ALA A 106 11.29 3.28 -1.31
C ALA A 106 11.77 1.91 -0.80
N SER A 107 10.96 0.86 -0.96
CA SER A 107 11.32 -0.53 -0.62
C SER A 107 10.88 -1.49 -1.71
N THR A 108 11.69 -2.51 -1.99
CA THR A 108 11.29 -3.67 -2.78
C THR A 108 10.79 -4.76 -1.85
N ARG A 109 9.56 -5.25 -2.02
CA ARG A 109 8.96 -6.29 -1.18
C ARG A 109 8.68 -7.53 -2.02
N GLY A 110 9.05 -8.72 -1.51
CA GLY A 110 8.68 -10.01 -2.08
C GLY A 110 7.53 -10.65 -1.29
N SER A 111 6.40 -10.93 -1.95
CA SER A 111 5.26 -11.61 -1.34
C SER A 111 5.36 -13.13 -1.52
N ALA A 112 6.00 -13.81 -0.56
CA ALA A 112 5.76 -15.23 -0.32
C ALA A 112 4.63 -15.38 0.72
N ARG A 113 3.36 -15.29 0.31
CA ARG A 113 2.24 -15.71 1.18
C ARG A 113 2.21 -17.24 1.21
N SER A 114 2.72 -17.82 2.29
CA SER A 114 2.27 -19.15 2.72
C SER A 114 0.87 -18.98 3.27
N ILE A 115 -0.12 -19.47 2.52
CA ILE A 115 -1.47 -19.69 3.04
C ILE A 115 -1.38 -21.00 3.82
N ARG A 116 -1.60 -20.94 5.13
CA ARG A 116 -2.06 -22.06 5.94
C ARG A 116 -3.32 -21.61 6.66
#